data_AF-A0A6L7CL29-F1
#
_entry.id   AF-A0A6L7CL29-F1
#
_cell.length_a   1.000
_cell.length_b   1.000
_cell.length_c   1.000
_cell.angle_alpha   90.00
_cell.angle_beta   90.00
_cell.angle_gamma   90.00
#
_symmetry.space_group_name_H-M   'P 1'
#
loop_
_entity.id
_entity.type
_entity.pdbx_description
1 polymer ?
#
loop_
_entity_poly.entity_id
_entity_poly.type
_entity_poly.pdbx_seq_one_letter_code
_entity_poly.pdbx_strand_id
1 'polypeptide(L)'
;LWSRITNRRLSNQNVTVAVLSTYQHRSFELADNGIIFTPQSDLVILNYIANYIIQNNAINQDFFSKHVNLRKGATDIGYGLRPTHPLEKAAKNPGSDASEPMSFEEYKAFVAEYTLEKTAEMTGVPKDQLEQLAQLYADPNKKVISYWTMGFNQHTRGVWANNLVYNLHLLTGKISQPGCGPFSLTGQPSACGTAREVGTFAHRLP
;
A
#
# COMPACT_ATOMS: atom_id res chain seq x y z
N LEU A 1 0.58 -19.63 6.77
CA LEU A 1 1.38 -18.39 6.84
C LEU A 1 1.40 -17.80 8.26
N TRP A 2 0.24 -17.42 8.83
CA TRP A 2 0.18 -16.75 10.14
C TRP A 2 0.98 -17.42 11.26
N SER A 3 0.89 -18.75 11.43
CA SER A 3 1.72 -19.50 12.40
C SER A 3 3.23 -19.27 12.25
N ARG A 4 3.75 -19.10 11.02
CA ARG A 4 5.18 -18.78 10.78
C ARG A 4 5.51 -17.34 11.22
N ILE A 5 4.58 -16.40 11.03
CA ILE A 5 4.70 -15.03 11.52
C ILE A 5 4.72 -15.03 13.05
N THR A 6 3.78 -15.74 13.68
CA THR A 6 3.72 -15.95 15.14
C THR A 6 5.03 -16.50 15.67
N ASN A 7 5.54 -17.59 15.10
CA ASN A 7 6.82 -18.17 15.53
C ASN A 7 7.97 -17.16 15.42
N ARG A 8 8.04 -16.40 14.32
CA ARG A 8 9.10 -15.38 14.14
C ARG A 8 8.98 -14.25 15.15
N ARG A 9 7.77 -13.77 15.43
CA ARG A 9 7.53 -12.70 16.40
C ARG A 9 7.82 -13.15 17.83
N LEU A 10 7.31 -14.31 18.24
CA LEU A 10 7.45 -14.81 19.61
C LEU A 10 8.86 -15.32 19.95
N SER A 11 9.64 -15.75 18.95
CA SER A 11 11.04 -16.18 19.16
C SER A 11 12.05 -15.04 19.09
N ASN A 12 11.62 -13.80 18.82
CA ASN A 12 12.53 -12.66 18.70
C ASN A 12 11.84 -11.34 19.09
N GLN A 13 12.24 -10.77 20.23
CA GLN A 13 11.68 -9.52 20.75
C GLN A 13 11.96 -8.27 19.88
N ASN A 14 12.91 -8.34 18.96
CA ASN A 14 13.26 -7.22 18.06
C ASN A 14 12.40 -7.20 16.77
N VAL A 15 11.50 -8.18 16.61
CA VAL A 15 10.52 -8.24 15.53
C VAL A 15 9.26 -7.48 15.95
N THR A 16 8.73 -6.67 15.04
CA THR A 16 7.49 -5.92 15.24
C THR A 16 6.42 -6.42 14.27
N VAL A 17 5.18 -6.57 14.73
CA VAL A 17 4.01 -6.90 13.92
C VAL A 17 3.00 -5.75 14.02
N ALA A 18 2.78 -5.04 12.92
CA ALA A 18 1.69 -4.08 12.81
C ALA A 18 0.51 -4.73 12.07
N VAL A 19 -0.71 -4.58 12.60
CA VAL A 19 -1.93 -5.09 11.97
C VAL A 19 -2.89 -3.93 11.78
N LEU A 20 -3.20 -3.63 10.52
CA LEU A 20 -4.20 -2.64 10.14
C LEU A 20 -5.47 -3.38 9.70
N SER A 21 -6.63 -2.93 10.17
CA SER A 21 -7.93 -3.47 9.72
C SER A 21 -9.07 -2.46 9.89
N THR A 22 -10.21 -2.72 9.29
CA THR A 22 -11.44 -1.92 9.47
C THR A 22 -12.26 -2.38 10.69
N TYR A 23 -11.92 -3.53 11.27
CA TYR A 23 -12.52 -4.07 12.50
C TYR A 23 -11.51 -4.99 13.21
N GLN A 24 -11.66 -5.14 14.52
CA GLN A 24 -10.77 -6.01 15.29
C GLN A 24 -11.05 -7.49 15.00
N HIS A 25 -10.00 -8.28 14.82
CA HIS A 25 -10.06 -9.74 14.62
C HIS A 25 -8.83 -10.44 15.22
N ARG A 26 -8.77 -11.77 15.17
CA ARG A 26 -7.73 -12.58 15.85
C ARG A 26 -6.29 -12.19 15.54
N SER A 27 -6.01 -11.65 14.35
CA SER A 27 -4.65 -11.17 14.02
C SER A 27 -4.15 -10.06 14.96
N PHE A 28 -5.05 -9.30 15.59
CA PHE A 28 -4.70 -8.27 16.56
C PHE A 28 -4.08 -8.86 17.84
N GLU A 29 -4.33 -10.14 18.15
CA GLU A 29 -3.75 -10.79 19.34
C GLU A 29 -2.21 -10.85 19.30
N LEU A 30 -1.59 -10.76 18.11
CA LEU A 30 -0.13 -10.72 17.94
C LEU A 30 0.41 -9.31 17.65
N ALA A 31 -0.46 -8.32 17.46
CA ALA A 31 -0.06 -7.01 16.97
C ALA A 31 0.65 -6.20 18.07
N ASP A 32 1.88 -5.76 17.81
CA ASP A 32 2.57 -4.76 18.63
C ASP A 32 1.99 -3.36 18.38
N ASN A 33 1.52 -3.11 17.15
CA ASN A 33 0.78 -1.90 16.77
C ASN A 33 -0.49 -2.31 16.00
N GLY A 34 -1.63 -2.34 16.70
CA GLY A 34 -2.94 -2.68 16.15
C GLY A 34 -3.73 -1.43 15.77
N ILE A 35 -4.04 -1.25 14.49
CA ILE A 35 -4.67 -0.05 13.94
C ILE A 35 -6.06 -0.42 13.39
N ILE A 36 -7.09 0.28 13.88
CA ILE A 36 -8.43 0.27 13.30
C ILE A 36 -8.61 1.56 12.51
N PHE A 37 -8.93 1.46 11.22
CA PHE A 37 -9.04 2.61 10.33
C PHE A 37 -10.36 2.64 9.54
N THR A 38 -10.77 3.83 9.13
CA THR A 38 -11.98 4.06 8.33
C THR A 38 -11.88 3.41 6.94
N PRO A 39 -12.91 2.72 6.43
CA PRO A 39 -12.84 2.11 5.09
C PRO A 39 -12.37 3.10 4.00
N GLN A 40 -11.49 2.64 3.12
CA GLN A 40 -10.87 3.41 2.01
C GLN A 40 -9.86 4.50 2.44
N SER A 41 -9.65 4.72 3.74
CA SER A 41 -8.65 5.68 4.23
C SER A 41 -7.23 5.10 4.25
N ASP A 42 -7.03 3.84 3.88
CA ASP A 42 -5.71 3.24 3.67
C ASP A 42 -4.90 3.97 2.59
N LEU A 43 -5.55 4.49 1.55
CA LEU A 43 -4.93 5.37 0.55
C LEU A 43 -4.26 6.59 1.19
N VAL A 44 -4.88 7.15 2.24
CA VAL A 44 -4.35 8.31 2.97
C VAL A 44 -3.13 7.89 3.77
N ILE A 45 -3.21 6.75 4.48
CA ILE A 45 -2.10 6.18 5.26
C ILE A 45 -0.90 5.89 4.35
N LEU A 46 -1.12 5.27 3.18
CA LEU A 46 -0.04 4.94 2.25
C LEU A 46 0.67 6.20 1.73
N ASN A 47 -0.07 7.24 1.35
CA ASN A 47 0.55 8.50 0.93
C ASN A 47 1.23 9.22 2.09
N TYR A 48 0.68 9.15 3.31
CA TYR A 48 1.32 9.69 4.51
C TYR A 48 2.67 9.01 4.79
N ILE A 49 2.76 7.69 4.70
CA ILE A 49 4.04 6.99 4.91
C ILE A 49 5.06 7.41 3.84
N ALA A 50 4.63 7.58 2.58
CA ALA A 50 5.50 8.09 1.53
C ALA A 50 6.00 9.52 1.84
N ASN A 51 5.09 10.40 2.29
CA ASN A 51 5.44 11.75 2.75
C ASN A 51 6.45 11.70 3.90
N TYR A 52 6.18 10.87 4.93
CA TYR A 52 7.05 10.68 6.08
C TYR A 52 8.47 10.24 5.68
N ILE A 53 8.59 9.28 4.75
CA ILE A 53 9.89 8.84 4.23
C ILE A 53 10.67 10.01 3.61
N ILE A 54 9.99 10.85 2.82
CA ILE A 54 10.61 12.01 2.17
C ILE A 54 10.99 13.08 3.21
N GLN A 55 10.09 13.42 4.13
CA GLN A 55 10.30 14.43 5.17
C GLN A 55 11.46 14.07 6.11
N ASN A 56 11.70 12.77 6.32
CA ASN A 56 12.77 12.27 7.18
C ASN A 56 14.04 11.89 6.41
N ASN A 57 14.19 12.31 5.15
CA ASN A 57 15.34 12.01 4.29
C ASN A 57 15.66 10.49 4.21
N ALA A 58 14.64 9.64 4.30
CA ALA A 58 14.77 8.18 4.40
C ALA A 58 14.68 7.47 3.04
N ILE A 59 14.80 8.21 1.94
CA ILE A 59 14.86 7.64 0.58
C ILE A 59 16.21 6.94 0.41
N ASN A 60 16.19 5.70 -0.09
CA ASN A 60 17.39 5.04 -0.55
C ASN A 60 17.81 5.62 -1.90
N GLN A 61 18.68 6.64 -1.87
CA GLN A 61 19.07 7.41 -3.05
C GLN A 61 19.73 6.56 -4.14
N ASP A 62 20.56 5.60 -3.77
CA ASP A 62 21.26 4.73 -4.73
C ASP A 62 20.26 3.86 -5.50
N PHE A 63 19.34 3.21 -4.78
CA PHE A 63 18.30 2.40 -5.39
C PHE A 63 17.34 3.26 -6.21
N PHE A 64 16.85 4.35 -5.62
CA PHE A 64 15.84 5.22 -6.22
C PHE A 64 16.32 5.81 -7.55
N SER A 65 17.54 6.33 -7.61
CA SER A 65 18.11 6.92 -8.82
C SER A 65 18.35 5.93 -9.95
N LYS A 66 18.66 4.67 -9.64
CA LYS A 66 18.98 3.65 -10.64
C LYS A 66 17.79 2.82 -11.10
N HIS A 67 16.74 2.71 -10.29
CA HIS A 67 15.72 1.66 -10.46
C HIS A 67 14.28 2.15 -10.40
N VAL A 68 14.04 3.46 -10.19
CA VAL A 68 12.67 3.99 -10.03
C VAL A 68 12.37 5.06 -11.07
N ASN A 69 11.15 5.01 -11.62
CA ASN A 69 10.55 6.11 -12.37
C ASN A 69 9.27 6.55 -11.66
N LEU A 70 8.90 7.82 -11.84
CA LEU A 70 7.72 8.41 -11.24
C LEU A 70 6.69 8.72 -12.33
N ARG A 71 5.43 8.41 -12.05
CA ARG A 71 4.29 8.77 -12.92
C ARG A 71 3.13 9.28 -12.09
N LYS A 72 2.35 10.20 -12.68
CA LYS A 72 1.08 10.68 -12.15
C LYS A 72 -0.06 9.96 -12.87
N GLY A 73 -0.85 9.19 -12.12
CA GLY A 73 -2.05 8.53 -12.64
C GLY A 73 -3.22 9.49 -12.86
N ALA A 74 -4.05 9.19 -13.85
CA ALA A 74 -5.35 9.84 -14.00
C ALA A 74 -6.19 9.63 -12.73
N THR A 75 -6.94 10.67 -12.37
CA THR A 75 -7.84 10.66 -11.20
C THR A 75 -9.28 10.81 -11.65
N ASP A 76 -10.23 10.67 -10.72
CA ASP A 76 -11.66 10.78 -11.01
C ASP A 76 -12.13 9.79 -12.11
N ILE A 77 -11.91 8.51 -11.85
CA ILE A 77 -12.07 7.42 -12.82
C ILE A 77 -13.40 6.66 -12.71
N GLY A 78 -14.39 7.19 -12.00
CA GLY A 78 -15.66 6.49 -11.75
C GLY A 78 -15.51 5.28 -10.81
N TYR A 79 -16.42 4.32 -10.93
CA TYR A 79 -16.54 3.15 -10.04
C TYR A 79 -16.80 1.83 -10.78
N GLY A 80 -16.76 1.83 -12.12
CA GLY A 80 -17.01 0.65 -12.94
C GLY A 80 -18.47 0.17 -12.91
N LEU A 81 -19.41 1.08 -12.62
CA LEU A 81 -20.84 0.81 -12.65
C LEU A 81 -21.38 0.86 -14.09
N ARG A 82 -22.69 0.62 -14.27
CA ARG A 82 -23.33 0.81 -15.58
C ARG A 82 -23.15 2.27 -16.04
N PRO A 83 -22.92 2.56 -17.34
CA PRO A 83 -22.71 3.93 -17.83
C PRO A 83 -23.86 4.90 -17.54
N THR A 84 -25.07 4.39 -17.30
CA THR A 84 -26.24 5.20 -16.94
C THR A 84 -26.24 5.65 -15.48
N HIS A 85 -25.41 5.03 -14.63
CA HIS A 85 -25.35 5.32 -13.20
C HIS A 85 -24.82 6.74 -12.95
N PRO A 86 -25.37 7.50 -11.97
CA PRO A 86 -24.95 8.88 -11.71
C PRO A 86 -23.45 9.05 -11.47
N LEU A 87 -22.82 8.12 -10.73
CA LEU A 87 -21.38 8.18 -10.46
C LEU A 87 -20.50 8.01 -11.72
N GLU A 88 -20.95 7.25 -12.72
CA GLU A 88 -20.20 7.13 -13.97
C GLU A 88 -20.37 8.38 -14.84
N LYS A 89 -21.59 8.94 -14.85
CA LYS A 89 -21.84 10.22 -15.53
C LYS A 89 -21.07 11.38 -14.92
N ALA A 90 -20.81 11.33 -13.62
CA ALA A 90 -20.08 12.36 -12.89
C ALA A 90 -18.55 12.24 -13.05
N ALA A 91 -18.03 11.06 -13.40
CA ALA A 91 -16.60 10.83 -13.51
C ALA A 91 -15.98 11.55 -14.71
N LYS A 92 -14.87 12.25 -14.49
CA LYS A 92 -14.14 12.93 -15.57
C LYS A 92 -13.39 11.96 -16.50
N ASN A 93 -12.84 10.87 -15.96
CA ASN A 93 -11.97 9.95 -16.69
C ASN A 93 -12.39 8.46 -16.50
N PRO A 94 -13.66 8.09 -16.77
CA PRO A 94 -14.22 6.80 -16.36
C PRO A 94 -13.38 5.63 -16.87
N GLY A 95 -12.88 4.81 -15.94
CA GLY A 95 -12.09 3.60 -16.22
C GLY A 95 -10.67 3.83 -16.78
N SER A 96 -10.19 5.08 -16.89
CA SER A 96 -8.87 5.36 -17.44
C SER A 96 -7.74 4.90 -16.52
N ASP A 97 -6.78 4.17 -17.08
CA ASP A 97 -5.50 3.80 -16.47
C ASP A 97 -4.34 4.69 -16.95
N ALA A 98 -4.66 5.77 -17.68
CA ALA A 98 -3.68 6.70 -18.21
C ALA A 98 -2.81 7.27 -17.09
N SER A 99 -1.54 7.47 -17.40
CA SER A 99 -0.60 8.14 -16.52
C SER A 99 0.45 8.85 -17.36
N GLU A 100 1.07 9.87 -16.78
CA GLU A 100 2.14 10.65 -17.40
C GLU A 100 3.39 10.65 -16.53
N PRO A 101 4.61 10.78 -17.09
CA PRO A 101 5.82 10.98 -16.29
C PRO A 101 5.67 12.17 -15.33
N MET A 102 6.30 12.06 -14.16
CA MET A 102 6.27 13.08 -13.11
C MET A 102 7.69 13.30 -12.58
N SER A 103 8.04 14.53 -12.22
CA SER A 103 9.30 14.82 -11.54
C SER A 103 9.25 14.45 -10.06
N PHE A 104 10.41 14.30 -9.42
CA PHE A 104 10.48 14.03 -7.98
C PHE A 104 9.87 15.16 -7.14
N GLU A 105 10.11 16.42 -7.52
CA GLU A 105 9.54 17.58 -6.80
C GLU A 105 8.02 17.62 -6.90
N GLU A 106 7.43 17.25 -8.04
CA GLU A 106 5.97 17.12 -8.17
C GLU A 106 5.43 15.97 -7.31
N TYR A 107 6.13 14.83 -7.23
CA TYR A 107 5.72 13.73 -6.37
C TYR A 107 5.80 14.12 -4.89
N LYS A 108 6.89 14.78 -4.49
CA LYS A 108 7.08 15.31 -3.13
C LYS A 108 5.97 16.30 -2.76
N ALA A 109 5.65 17.24 -3.65
CA ALA A 109 4.55 18.18 -3.45
C ALA A 109 3.19 17.45 -3.35
N PHE A 110 2.97 16.42 -4.20
CA PHE A 110 1.75 15.62 -4.17
C PHE A 110 1.54 14.91 -2.83
N VAL A 111 2.58 14.23 -2.30
CA VAL A 111 2.45 13.51 -1.02
C VAL A 111 2.49 14.43 0.20
N ALA A 112 3.06 15.65 0.08
CA ALA A 112 3.06 16.63 1.16
C ALA A 112 1.66 17.02 1.64
N GLU A 113 0.63 16.88 0.78
CA GLU A 113 -0.78 17.08 1.11
C GLU A 113 -1.35 16.06 2.11
N TYR A 114 -0.61 14.99 2.41
CA TYR A 114 -0.98 13.92 3.34
C TYR A 114 -0.17 14.06 4.62
N THR A 115 -0.50 15.09 5.40
CA THR A 115 0.12 15.37 6.70
C THR A 115 -0.33 14.37 7.77
N LEU A 116 0.40 14.29 8.88
CA LEU A 116 0.03 13.47 10.03
C LEU A 116 -1.34 13.86 10.59
N GLU A 117 -1.61 15.17 10.67
CA GLU A 117 -2.88 15.75 11.15
C GLU A 117 -4.06 15.28 10.29
N LYS A 118 -3.98 15.51 8.98
CA LYS A 118 -5.04 15.16 8.04
C LYS A 118 -5.23 13.65 7.96
N THR A 119 -4.13 12.89 8.05
CA THR A 119 -4.18 11.43 8.04
C THR A 119 -4.88 10.89 9.29
N ALA A 120 -4.52 11.39 10.47
CA ALA A 120 -5.20 11.00 11.71
C ALA A 120 -6.69 11.34 11.66
N GLU A 121 -7.05 12.54 11.18
CA GLU A 121 -8.44 12.98 11.04
C GLU A 121 -9.24 12.07 10.08
N MET A 122 -8.74 11.85 8.86
CA MET A 122 -9.46 11.09 7.83
C MET A 122 -9.57 9.60 8.15
N THR A 123 -8.58 9.06 8.87
CA THR A 123 -8.53 7.61 9.15
C THR A 123 -9.18 7.25 10.48
N GLY A 124 -9.24 8.20 11.42
CA GLY A 124 -9.60 7.95 12.83
C GLY A 124 -8.48 7.28 13.63
N VAL A 125 -7.27 7.18 13.07
CA VAL A 125 -6.13 6.51 13.71
C VAL A 125 -5.32 7.50 14.54
N PRO A 126 -4.94 7.16 15.79
CA PRO A 126 -4.02 7.96 16.59
C PRO A 126 -2.70 8.26 15.88
N LYS A 127 -2.21 9.50 16.05
CA LYS A 127 -1.00 9.99 15.39
C LYS A 127 0.24 9.15 15.71
N ASP A 128 0.41 8.76 16.97
CA ASP A 128 1.52 7.95 17.44
C ASP A 128 1.57 6.58 16.73
N GLN A 129 0.41 5.96 16.49
CA GLN A 129 0.34 4.69 15.76
C GLN A 129 0.72 4.85 14.29
N LEU A 130 0.34 5.97 13.66
CA LEU A 130 0.71 6.31 12.28
C LEU A 130 2.22 6.56 12.16
N GLU A 131 2.81 7.33 13.09
CA GLU A 131 4.26 7.57 13.15
C GLU A 131 5.04 6.26 13.38
N GLN A 132 4.61 5.43 14.33
CA GLN A 132 5.22 4.11 14.57
C GLN A 132 5.19 3.24 13.31
N LEU A 133 4.07 3.22 12.59
CA LEU A 133 3.95 2.48 11.34
C LEU A 133 4.88 3.03 10.25
N ALA A 134 4.91 4.35 10.06
CA ALA A 134 5.75 5.00 9.05
C ALA A 134 7.25 4.80 9.34
N GLN A 135 7.63 4.83 10.62
CA GLN A 135 9.01 4.61 11.07
C GLN A 135 9.54 3.23 10.69
N LEU A 136 8.69 2.18 10.68
CA LEU A 136 9.11 0.84 10.22
C LEU A 136 9.57 0.85 8.76
N TYR A 137 8.90 1.64 7.90
CA TYR A 137 9.31 1.81 6.51
C TYR A 137 10.52 2.72 6.37
N ALA A 138 10.61 3.81 7.13
CA ALA A 138 11.70 4.77 7.03
C ALA A 138 13.05 4.23 7.55
N ASP A 139 13.07 3.38 8.58
CA ASP A 139 14.32 2.86 9.16
C ASP A 139 15.07 1.94 8.16
N PRO A 140 16.27 2.32 7.67
CA PRO A 140 17.02 1.52 6.69
C PRO A 140 17.48 0.17 7.24
N ASN A 141 17.54 0.00 8.57
CA ASN A 141 17.98 -1.24 9.22
C ASN A 141 16.83 -2.23 9.46
N LYS A 142 15.58 -1.80 9.26
CA LYS A 142 14.41 -2.65 9.39
C LYS A 142 14.07 -3.29 8.05
N LYS A 143 14.22 -4.61 7.98
CA LYS A 143 13.64 -5.42 6.90
C LYS A 143 12.13 -5.49 7.10
N VAL A 144 11.37 -5.07 6.08
CA VAL A 144 9.90 -4.97 6.15
C VAL A 144 9.28 -5.95 5.17
N ILE A 145 8.27 -6.69 5.63
CA ILE A 145 7.37 -7.44 4.75
C ILE A 145 5.99 -6.82 4.88
N SER A 146 5.42 -6.40 3.75
CA SER A 146 4.06 -5.87 3.71
C SER A 146 3.14 -6.90 3.10
N TYR A 147 2.14 -7.33 3.86
CA TYR A 147 1.13 -8.27 3.40
C TYR A 147 -0.19 -7.55 3.17
N TRP A 148 -0.84 -7.86 2.05
CA TRP A 148 -2.22 -7.49 1.80
C TRP A 148 -2.96 -8.61 1.07
N THR A 149 -4.29 -8.60 1.20
CA THR A 149 -5.19 -9.56 0.55
C THR A 149 -6.40 -8.80 -0.01
N MET A 150 -7.63 -9.17 0.36
CA MET A 150 -8.84 -8.59 -0.20
C MET A 150 -9.10 -7.15 0.28
N GLY A 151 -8.54 -6.71 1.41
CA GLY A 151 -8.67 -5.31 1.85
C GLY A 151 -8.21 -4.32 0.77
N PHE A 152 -7.10 -4.62 0.09
CA PHE A 152 -6.63 -3.82 -1.06
C PHE A 152 -7.23 -4.26 -2.39
N ASN A 153 -7.57 -5.53 -2.56
CA ASN A 153 -7.94 -6.05 -3.89
C ASN A 153 -9.45 -5.92 -4.18
N GLN A 154 -10.30 -5.98 -3.15
CA GLN A 154 -11.75 -5.74 -3.22
C GLN A 154 -12.05 -4.31 -2.80
N HIS A 155 -11.46 -3.37 -3.55
CA HIS A 155 -11.40 -1.97 -3.20
C HIS A 155 -11.61 -1.14 -4.48
N THR A 156 -12.43 -0.08 -4.42
CA THR A 156 -12.79 0.70 -5.63
C THR A 156 -11.62 1.50 -6.23
N ARG A 157 -10.53 1.62 -5.47
CA ARG A 157 -9.22 2.11 -5.92
C ARG A 157 -8.10 1.09 -5.66
N GLY A 158 -8.42 -0.21 -5.74
CA GLY A 158 -7.52 -1.29 -5.30
C GLY A 158 -6.21 -1.37 -6.08
N VAL A 159 -6.23 -1.08 -7.38
CA VAL A 159 -5.01 -0.95 -8.20
C VAL A 159 -4.11 0.16 -7.65
N TRP A 160 -4.69 1.29 -7.22
CA TRP A 160 -3.92 2.38 -6.62
C TRP A 160 -3.37 1.98 -5.24
N ALA A 161 -4.13 1.28 -4.40
CA ALA A 161 -3.61 0.78 -3.11
C ALA A 161 -2.39 -0.15 -3.32
N ASN A 162 -2.46 -1.05 -4.31
CA ASN A 162 -1.33 -1.88 -4.71
C ASN A 162 -0.12 -1.03 -5.14
N ASN A 163 -0.31 -0.07 -6.06
CA ASN A 163 0.78 0.83 -6.51
C ASN A 163 1.38 1.62 -5.33
N LEU A 164 0.56 2.18 -4.46
CA LEU A 164 0.99 3.01 -3.34
C LEU A 164 1.80 2.22 -2.30
N VAL A 165 1.44 0.95 -2.00
CA VAL A 165 2.29 0.13 -1.12
C VAL A 165 3.62 -0.24 -1.79
N TYR A 166 3.66 -0.42 -3.11
CA TYR A 166 4.93 -0.55 -3.83
C TYR A 166 5.77 0.71 -3.72
N ASN A 167 5.19 1.91 -3.82
CA ASN A 167 5.93 3.17 -3.67
C ASN A 167 6.74 3.21 -2.37
N LEU A 168 6.17 2.74 -1.25
CA LEU A 168 6.88 2.71 0.04
C LEU A 168 8.16 1.87 -0.01
N HIS A 169 8.09 0.71 -0.68
CA HIS A 169 9.22 -0.21 -0.80
C HIS A 169 10.22 0.28 -1.85
N LEU A 170 9.75 0.90 -2.93
CA LEU A 170 10.62 1.46 -3.97
C LEU A 170 11.36 2.71 -3.50
N LEU A 171 10.73 3.58 -2.70
CA LEU A 171 11.39 4.72 -2.07
C LEU A 171 12.54 4.29 -1.14
N THR A 172 12.39 3.15 -0.47
CA THR A 172 13.32 2.67 0.55
C THR A 172 14.26 1.56 0.05
N GLY A 173 14.11 1.12 -1.20
CA GLY A 173 14.85 -0.01 -1.76
C GLY A 173 14.57 -1.36 -1.09
N LYS A 174 13.46 -1.47 -0.35
CA LYS A 174 13.07 -2.66 0.43
C LYS A 174 12.32 -3.67 -0.43
N ILE A 175 12.98 -4.24 -1.44
CA ILE A 175 12.35 -5.17 -2.38
C ILE A 175 13.32 -6.26 -2.83
N SER A 176 12.79 -7.45 -3.16
CA SER A 176 13.55 -8.57 -3.73
C SER A 176 14.74 -9.04 -2.89
N GLN A 177 14.66 -8.91 -1.57
CA GLN A 177 15.68 -9.38 -0.63
C GLN A 177 15.08 -10.33 0.42
N PRO A 178 15.83 -11.32 0.94
CA PRO A 178 15.32 -12.21 1.98
C PRO A 178 14.82 -11.45 3.22
N GLY A 179 13.52 -11.59 3.48
CA GLY A 179 12.82 -10.94 4.59
C GLY A 179 12.44 -9.49 4.36
N CYS A 180 12.62 -8.94 3.15
CA CYS A 180 12.39 -7.53 2.84
C CYS A 180 11.68 -7.39 1.48
N GLY A 181 10.39 -7.09 1.49
CA GLY A 181 9.62 -6.90 0.27
C GLY A 181 8.09 -6.80 0.44
N PRO A 182 7.41 -6.16 -0.53
CA PRO A 182 5.96 -6.17 -0.62
C PRO A 182 5.45 -7.53 -1.14
N PHE A 183 4.41 -8.08 -0.51
CA PHE A 183 3.91 -9.42 -0.82
C PHE A 183 2.38 -9.48 -0.89
N SER A 184 1.85 -9.48 -2.12
CA SER A 184 0.43 -9.71 -2.41
C SER A 184 0.03 -11.16 -2.11
N LEU A 185 -0.87 -11.37 -1.16
CA LEU A 185 -1.37 -12.69 -0.82
C LEU A 185 -2.49 -13.11 -1.78
N THR A 186 -2.37 -14.32 -2.31
CA THR A 186 -3.40 -14.93 -3.16
C THR A 186 -4.28 -15.84 -2.33
N GLY A 187 -5.61 -15.69 -2.47
CA GLY A 187 -6.58 -16.44 -1.67
C GLY A 187 -6.83 -17.87 -2.17
N GLN A 188 -7.14 -18.04 -3.45
CA GLN A 188 -7.42 -19.36 -4.03
C GLN A 188 -6.13 -20.15 -4.31
N PRO A 189 -6.17 -21.49 -4.24
CA PRO A 189 -4.99 -22.33 -4.36
C PRO A 189 -4.25 -22.19 -5.70
N SER A 190 -4.97 -21.90 -6.79
CA SER A 190 -4.39 -21.75 -8.14
C SER A 190 -4.86 -20.48 -8.86
N ALA A 191 -5.18 -19.42 -8.10
CA ALA A 191 -5.42 -18.11 -8.73
C ALA A 191 -4.14 -17.61 -9.44
N CYS A 192 -2.95 -17.90 -8.90
CA CYS A 192 -1.69 -17.69 -9.60
C CYS A 192 -1.54 -18.68 -10.76
N GLY A 193 -1.34 -19.97 -10.44
CA GLY A 193 -0.93 -21.01 -11.38
C GLY A 193 -1.87 -21.27 -12.55
N THR A 194 -3.15 -20.96 -12.41
CA THR A 194 -4.14 -21.15 -13.49
C THR A 194 -4.67 -19.81 -13.97
N ALA A 195 -5.43 -19.08 -13.15
CA ALA A 195 -6.13 -17.91 -13.67
C ALA A 195 -5.17 -16.85 -14.22
N ARG A 196 -4.09 -16.53 -13.50
CA ARG A 196 -3.13 -15.48 -13.85
C ARG A 196 -2.05 -15.95 -14.82
N GLU A 197 -1.44 -17.10 -14.55
CA GLU A 197 -0.34 -17.64 -15.35
C GLU A 197 -0.82 -18.16 -16.71
N VAL A 198 -1.91 -18.94 -16.74
CA VAL A 198 -2.57 -19.39 -18.00
C VAL A 198 -3.47 -18.29 -18.58
N GLY A 199 -3.66 -17.16 -17.89
CA GLY A 199 -4.38 -16.03 -18.47
C GLY A 199 -5.85 -16.31 -18.81
N THR A 200 -6.59 -17.00 -17.93
CA THR A 200 -8.04 -17.27 -18.12
C THR A 200 -8.90 -16.03 -17.82
N PHE A 201 -8.51 -14.89 -18.39
CA PHE A 201 -9.18 -13.59 -18.29
C PHE A 201 -9.62 -13.14 -19.68
N ALA A 202 -10.69 -12.35 -19.78
CA ALA A 202 -11.26 -11.91 -21.06
C ALA A 202 -10.28 -11.14 -21.98
N HIS A 203 -9.21 -10.57 -21.42
CA HIS A 203 -8.20 -9.77 -22.14
C HIS A 203 -6.83 -10.48 -22.21
N ARG A 204 -6.75 -11.76 -21.86
CA ARG A 204 -5.52 -12.55 -21.88
C ARG A 204 -5.74 -13.81 -22.72
N LEU A 205 -4.66 -14.27 -23.34
CA LEU A 205 -4.57 -15.58 -23.96
C LEU A 205 -3.73 -16.50 -23.06
N PRO A 206 -3.88 -17.84 -23.20
CA PRO A 206 -2.96 -18.83 -22.65
C PRO A 206 -1.50 -18.59 -23.02
#